data_AF-A0A956AVW7-F1
#
_entry.id   AF-A0A956AVW7-F1
#
_cell.length_a   1.000
_cell.length_b   1.000
_cell.length_c   1.000
_cell.angle_alpha   90.00
_cell.angle_beta   90.00
_cell.angle_gamma   90.00
#
_symmetry.space_group_name_H-M   'P 1'
#
loop_
_entity.id
_entity.type
_entity.pdbx_description
1 polymer ?
#
loop_
_entity_poly.entity_id
_entity_poly.type
_entity_poly.pdbx_seq_one_letter_code
_entity_poly.pdbx_strand_id
1 'polypeptide(L)'
;MRPLPWLLALAALSSACDDGEGTPTPDTAPAPGDDAAIDAATEPMPDAAPDEGPRPDAGDPCGCPGRQRCEGDRCVEPEMCLGHEDCLAPRACVDGRCEDRCRDAADCPGALDCDPGTQECVEAVPCGGPDGCFDGRLCIEGACQDPCAEDDDCPGAQTCEVETGRCRAPEGCVDDEDCPGAQRCVDGDCAAGCAEDADCPGAQRCVDGLCDEPAICNRDLDCRAGRICADGVCGPSCLDEDCPGDLQCQGETGRCA
;
A
#
# COMPACT_ATOMS: atom_id res chain seq x y z
N MET A 1 31.10 36.64 11.05
CA MET A 1 31.09 38.06 11.48
C MET A 1 30.59 38.92 10.32
N ARG A 2 29.34 39.42 10.43
CA ARG A 2 28.66 40.65 9.91
C ARG A 2 29.16 41.36 8.61
N PRO A 3 28.33 42.17 7.91
CA PRO A 3 26.87 42.10 7.63
C PRO A 3 26.40 42.60 6.20
N LEU A 4 25.16 42.25 5.81
CA LEU A 4 24.03 42.94 5.10
C LEU A 4 24.25 44.21 4.20
N PRO A 5 23.23 44.78 3.49
CA PRO A 5 21.97 44.26 2.87
C PRO A 5 21.63 44.87 1.49
N TRP A 6 20.76 44.27 0.68
CA TRP A 6 19.91 45.05 -0.28
C TRP A 6 18.46 44.57 -0.23
N LEU A 7 17.60 45.48 0.27
CA LEU A 7 16.14 45.49 0.26
C LEU A 7 15.65 46.22 -1.00
N LEU A 8 14.47 45.81 -1.50
CA LEU A 8 13.37 46.59 -2.13
C LEU A 8 12.48 45.57 -2.88
N ALA A 9 11.34 45.06 -2.37
CA ALA A 9 10.07 45.68 -1.98
C ALA A 9 9.23 46.24 -3.15
N LEU A 10 8.08 45.60 -3.42
CA LEU A 10 6.76 46.13 -3.88
C LEU A 10 5.79 44.92 -3.98
N ALA A 11 4.91 44.68 -3.00
CA ALA A 11 3.50 45.11 -2.90
C ALA A 11 2.59 44.47 -3.98
N ALA A 12 1.84 43.40 -3.66
CA ALA A 12 0.52 43.35 -3.00
C ALA A 12 -0.67 43.43 -3.99
N LEU A 13 -1.50 42.38 -4.04
CA LEU A 13 -2.95 42.49 -4.23
C LEU A 13 -3.65 41.33 -3.50
N SER A 14 -4.40 41.70 -2.46
CA SER A 14 -5.34 40.88 -1.72
C SER A 14 -6.59 40.57 -2.55
N SER A 15 -7.23 39.44 -2.27
CA SER A 15 -8.69 39.38 -2.21
C SER A 15 -9.11 38.41 -1.13
N ALA A 16 -9.63 38.97 -0.04
CA ALA A 16 -10.35 38.29 1.02
C ALA A 16 -11.78 37.99 0.56
N CYS A 17 -12.38 36.93 1.09
CA CYS A 17 -13.81 36.81 1.25
C CYS A 17 -14.07 36.64 2.75
N ASP A 18 -14.67 37.68 3.32
CA ASP A 18 -15.18 37.81 4.68
C ASP A 18 -16.72 37.76 4.64
N ASP A 19 -17.32 37.77 5.82
CA ASP A 19 -18.73 37.94 6.19
C ASP A 19 -19.63 36.70 6.30
N GLY A 20 -19.98 36.41 7.56
CA GLY A 20 -21.12 35.56 7.90
C GLY A 20 -21.41 35.35 9.40
N GLU A 21 -20.92 36.17 10.32
CA GLU A 21 -21.33 36.11 11.74
C GLU A 21 -22.69 36.80 11.94
N GLY A 22 -23.73 36.01 12.22
CA GLY A 22 -25.05 36.50 12.63
C GLY A 22 -25.26 36.34 14.13
N THR A 23 -25.02 37.39 14.90
CA THR A 23 -25.61 37.57 16.23
C THR A 23 -26.80 38.51 16.14
N PRO A 24 -27.88 38.24 16.89
CA PRO A 24 -28.67 39.33 17.45
C PRO A 24 -28.77 39.23 18.98
N THR A 25 -28.56 40.37 19.62
CA THR A 25 -28.83 40.67 21.04
C THR A 25 -30.24 41.28 21.21
N PRO A 26 -30.60 41.85 22.38
CA PRO A 26 -31.42 41.26 23.44
C PRO A 26 -32.82 41.92 23.50
N ASP A 27 -33.53 41.75 24.64
CA ASP A 27 -34.85 42.33 24.99
C ASP A 27 -36.05 41.54 24.41
N THR A 28 -37.04 41.06 25.16
CA THR A 28 -37.74 41.60 26.34
C THR A 28 -38.52 40.48 27.03
N ALA A 29 -38.50 40.44 28.36
CA ALA A 29 -39.37 39.59 29.19
C ALA A 29 -40.85 39.98 29.04
N PRO A 30 -41.78 39.03 29.24
CA PRO A 30 -42.76 39.30 30.29
C PRO A 30 -43.06 38.09 31.18
N ALA A 31 -43.22 38.35 32.47
CA ALA A 31 -44.14 37.64 33.38
C ALA A 31 -45.04 38.71 34.03
N PRO A 32 -46.11 38.40 34.78
CA PRO A 32 -46.82 37.13 34.97
C PRO A 32 -48.33 37.26 34.65
N GLY A 33 -49.08 36.17 34.73
CA GLY A 33 -50.55 36.18 34.66
C GLY A 33 -51.12 34.98 35.39
N ASP A 34 -51.72 35.28 36.53
CA ASP A 34 -52.24 34.38 37.56
C ASP A 34 -53.47 33.54 37.15
N ASP A 35 -53.76 32.57 38.02
CA ASP A 35 -55.05 31.95 38.32
C ASP A 35 -55.55 30.77 37.46
N ALA A 36 -55.29 29.56 37.94
CA ALA A 36 -56.39 28.68 38.39
C ALA A 36 -55.84 27.51 39.22
N ALA A 37 -56.03 27.63 40.53
CA ALA A 37 -55.93 26.54 41.48
C ALA A 37 -57.00 25.47 41.23
N ILE A 38 -56.61 24.20 41.29
CA ILE A 38 -57.46 23.10 41.77
C ILE A 38 -56.60 22.19 42.63
N ASP A 39 -56.66 22.44 43.93
CA ASP A 39 -56.38 21.46 44.97
C ASP A 39 -57.39 20.31 44.88
N ALA A 40 -56.90 19.07 44.82
CA ALA A 40 -57.43 17.99 45.65
C ALA A 40 -56.59 16.70 45.54
N ALA A 41 -56.23 16.21 46.72
CA ALA A 41 -56.03 14.81 47.11
C ALA A 41 -54.69 14.14 46.78
N THR A 42 -53.78 14.33 47.73
CA THR A 42 -52.86 13.34 48.31
C THR A 42 -53.37 11.90 48.30
N GLU A 43 -52.65 11.01 47.62
CA GLU A 43 -52.48 9.60 48.02
C GLU A 43 -50.98 9.26 48.01
N PRO A 44 -50.42 8.64 49.07
CA PRO A 44 -49.01 8.26 49.10
C PRO A 44 -48.80 6.96 48.33
N MET A 45 -48.16 7.04 47.16
CA MET A 45 -47.64 5.85 46.47
C MET A 45 -46.21 5.54 46.95
N PRO A 46 -45.90 4.28 47.28
CA PRO A 46 -44.62 3.88 47.86
C PRO A 46 -43.48 4.02 46.85
N ASP A 47 -42.29 4.29 47.38
CA ASP A 47 -41.00 4.37 46.69
C ASP A 47 -40.85 3.37 45.54
N ALA A 48 -41.10 3.84 44.32
CA ALA A 48 -40.52 3.25 43.13
C ALA A 48 -39.14 3.89 42.98
N ALA A 49 -38.10 3.07 43.20
CA ALA A 49 -36.73 3.40 42.87
C ALA A 49 -36.65 4.05 41.48
N PRO A 50 -35.72 4.98 41.22
CA PRO A 50 -35.44 5.36 39.85
C PRO A 50 -35.11 4.07 39.10
N ASP A 51 -35.92 3.77 38.08
CA ASP A 51 -35.55 2.84 37.04
C ASP A 51 -34.26 3.40 36.45
N GLU A 52 -33.13 2.90 36.95
CA GLU A 52 -31.85 3.01 36.27
C GLU A 52 -31.99 2.17 34.99
N GLY A 53 -32.72 2.73 34.01
CA GLY A 53 -32.52 2.37 32.62
C GLY A 53 -31.01 2.37 32.36
N PRO A 54 -30.50 1.42 31.53
CA PRO A 54 -29.07 1.23 31.34
C PRO A 54 -28.42 2.59 31.07
N ARG A 55 -27.50 2.95 31.96
CA ARG A 55 -26.83 4.25 31.95
C ARG A 55 -26.27 4.50 30.55
N PRO A 56 -26.58 5.64 29.90
CA PRO A 56 -25.78 6.06 28.77
C PRO A 56 -24.38 6.35 29.32
N ASP A 57 -23.37 5.78 28.67
CA ASP A 57 -21.95 6.05 28.92
C ASP A 57 -21.32 5.41 30.17
N ALA A 58 -21.57 4.11 30.39
CA ALA A 58 -20.46 3.26 30.85
C ALA A 58 -19.54 3.08 29.63
N GLY A 59 -18.53 3.95 29.52
CA GLY A 59 -17.52 3.89 28.46
C GLY A 59 -17.08 2.44 28.25
N ASP A 60 -17.15 2.02 26.99
CA ASP A 60 -16.86 0.66 26.54
C ASP A 60 -15.55 0.17 27.17
N PRO A 61 -15.58 -0.77 28.14
CA PRO A 61 -14.38 -1.14 28.89
C PRO A 61 -13.36 -1.88 28.01
N CYS A 62 -13.80 -2.37 26.84
CA CYS A 62 -12.97 -3.01 25.84
C CYS A 62 -12.25 -2.00 24.92
N GLY A 63 -12.71 -0.75 24.82
CA GLY A 63 -12.16 0.25 23.90
C GLY A 63 -12.46 -0.07 22.43
N CYS A 64 -13.62 -0.66 22.15
CA CYS A 64 -13.98 -1.06 20.80
C CYS A 64 -14.18 0.15 19.86
N PRO A 65 -13.64 0.13 18.63
CA PRO A 65 -13.84 1.20 17.65
C PRO A 65 -15.29 1.27 17.17
N GLY A 66 -15.70 2.48 16.76
CA GLY A 66 -17.06 2.74 16.27
C GLY A 66 -18.15 2.42 17.28
N ARG A 67 -19.18 1.71 16.83
CA ARG A 67 -20.35 1.24 17.59
C ARG A 67 -20.32 -0.27 17.88
N GLN A 68 -19.15 -0.89 17.75
CA GLN A 68 -18.93 -2.26 18.20
C GLN A 68 -19.34 -2.39 19.68
N ARG A 69 -19.87 -3.55 20.05
CA ARG A 69 -20.30 -3.80 21.43
C ARG A 69 -19.23 -4.60 22.17
N CYS A 70 -18.95 -4.22 23.41
CA CYS A 70 -18.12 -5.01 24.30
C CYS A 70 -18.94 -6.16 24.95
N GLU A 71 -18.54 -7.40 24.65
CA GLU A 71 -19.05 -8.61 25.32
C GLU A 71 -17.91 -9.29 26.08
N GLY A 72 -17.77 -9.00 27.38
CA GLY A 72 -16.63 -9.46 28.17
C GLY A 72 -15.38 -8.65 27.85
N ASP A 73 -14.36 -9.29 27.28
CA ASP A 73 -13.09 -8.67 26.85
C ASP A 73 -12.93 -8.65 25.30
N ARG A 74 -14.02 -8.84 24.55
CA ARG A 74 -13.99 -8.85 23.08
C ARG A 74 -14.98 -7.86 22.48
N CYS A 75 -14.59 -7.30 21.34
CA CYS A 75 -15.46 -6.51 20.49
C CYS A 75 -16.29 -7.44 19.60
N VAL A 76 -17.60 -7.18 19.54
CA VAL A 76 -18.52 -7.88 18.64
C VAL A 76 -19.21 -6.87 17.72
N GLU A 77 -19.51 -7.30 16.51
CA GLU A 77 -20.16 -6.45 15.51
C GLU A 77 -21.58 -6.06 15.95
N PRO A 78 -22.02 -4.83 15.64
CA PRO A 78 -23.40 -4.42 15.85
C PRO A 78 -24.34 -5.14 14.85
N GLU A 79 -25.63 -5.22 15.19
CA GLU A 79 -26.65 -5.79 14.29
C GLU A 79 -26.79 -5.01 12.98
N MET A 80 -26.53 -3.70 13.04
CA MET A 80 -26.55 -2.82 11.88
C MET A 80 -25.34 -1.93 11.89
N CYS A 81 -24.79 -1.74 10.70
CA CYS A 81 -23.73 -0.79 10.47
C CYS A 81 -24.23 0.54 9.84
N LEU A 82 -23.49 1.64 10.05
CA LEU A 82 -23.60 3.01 9.55
C LEU A 82 -22.22 3.49 9.06
N GLY A 83 -21.15 2.74 9.34
CA GLY A 83 -19.75 3.05 9.09
C GLY A 83 -18.89 1.78 9.19
N HIS A 84 -17.71 1.79 8.59
CA HIS A 84 -16.85 0.60 8.50
C HIS A 84 -16.05 0.34 9.78
N GLU A 85 -15.75 1.39 10.55
CA GLU A 85 -15.08 1.32 11.87
C GLU A 85 -15.82 0.46 12.90
N ASP A 86 -17.05 0.11 12.58
CA ASP A 86 -17.95 -0.65 13.41
C ASP A 86 -18.00 -2.14 13.07
N CYS A 87 -17.41 -2.50 11.94
CA CYS A 87 -17.21 -3.87 11.51
C CYS A 87 -15.85 -4.34 12.03
N LEU A 88 -15.72 -5.63 12.32
CA LEU A 88 -14.43 -6.18 12.71
C LEU A 88 -13.58 -6.32 11.45
N ALA A 89 -12.38 -5.76 11.45
CA ALA A 89 -11.44 -5.94 10.35
C ALA A 89 -11.28 -7.44 10.05
N PRO A 90 -11.37 -7.87 8.77
CA PRO A 90 -11.28 -7.08 7.53
C PRO A 90 -12.63 -6.62 6.92
N ARG A 91 -13.72 -6.59 7.68
CA ARG A 91 -15.08 -6.37 7.14
C ARG A 91 -15.42 -4.89 7.00
N ALA A 92 -16.22 -4.58 5.99
CA ALA A 92 -16.70 -3.25 5.67
C ALA A 92 -18.21 -3.14 5.85
N CYS A 93 -18.68 -1.93 6.14
CA CYS A 93 -20.11 -1.67 6.21
C CYS A 93 -20.70 -1.44 4.82
N VAL A 94 -21.61 -2.33 4.41
CA VAL A 94 -22.31 -2.28 3.13
C VAL A 94 -23.81 -2.43 3.39
N ASP A 95 -24.60 -1.44 2.97
CA ASP A 95 -26.06 -1.43 3.13
C ASP A 95 -26.55 -1.76 4.56
N GLY A 96 -25.79 -1.29 5.55
CA GLY A 96 -26.09 -1.49 6.96
C GLY A 96 -25.73 -2.87 7.51
N ARG A 97 -24.94 -3.67 6.79
CA ARG A 97 -24.39 -4.95 7.24
C ARG A 97 -22.88 -4.99 7.10
N CYS A 98 -22.20 -5.61 8.05
CA CYS A 98 -20.79 -5.91 7.90
C CYS A 98 -20.64 -7.06 6.90
N GLU A 99 -19.92 -6.82 5.80
CA GLU A 99 -19.63 -7.79 4.75
C GLU A 99 -18.12 -7.93 4.57
N ASP A 100 -17.67 -9.05 4.02
CA ASP A 100 -16.26 -9.29 3.68
C ASP A 100 -15.88 -8.48 2.42
N ARG A 101 -15.72 -7.17 2.60
CA ARG A 101 -15.30 -6.20 1.58
C ARG A 101 -14.30 -5.21 2.17
N CYS A 102 -13.55 -4.53 1.33
CA CYS A 102 -12.56 -3.52 1.72
C CYS A 102 -12.93 -2.12 1.20
N ARG A 103 -12.39 -1.09 1.83
CA ARG A 103 -12.40 0.29 1.31
C ARG A 103 -11.02 0.71 0.85
N ASP A 104 -9.99 0.30 1.59
CA ASP A 104 -8.59 0.55 1.29
C ASP A 104 -7.73 -0.64 1.75
N ALA A 105 -6.45 -0.62 1.42
CA ALA A 105 -5.52 -1.71 1.72
C ALA A 105 -5.43 -2.03 3.23
N ALA A 106 -5.72 -1.07 4.13
CA ALA A 106 -5.68 -1.33 5.57
C ALA A 106 -6.86 -2.19 6.05
N ASP A 107 -7.94 -2.28 5.28
CA ASP A 107 -9.05 -3.19 5.56
C ASP A 107 -8.72 -4.62 5.15
N CYS A 108 -7.71 -4.85 4.32
CA CYS A 108 -7.34 -6.18 3.87
C CYS A 108 -6.34 -6.87 4.82
N PRO A 109 -6.46 -8.20 5.01
CA PRO A 109 -5.50 -8.91 5.84
C PRO A 109 -4.11 -8.90 5.19
N GLY A 110 -3.07 -8.73 6.01
CA GLY A 110 -1.69 -8.75 5.52
C GLY A 110 -1.31 -7.50 4.73
N ALA A 111 -0.68 -7.71 3.57
CA ALA A 111 -0.25 -6.67 2.64
C ALA A 111 -0.98 -6.75 1.29
N LEU A 112 -2.22 -7.28 1.32
CA LEU A 112 -3.13 -7.31 0.18
C LEU A 112 -3.63 -5.90 -0.18
N ASP A 113 -4.08 -5.73 -1.42
CA ASP A 113 -4.66 -4.47 -1.89
C ASP A 113 -6.18 -4.56 -1.99
N CYS A 114 -6.85 -3.43 -1.91
CA CYS A 114 -8.29 -3.36 -2.10
C CYS A 114 -8.62 -2.99 -3.55
N ASP A 115 -9.28 -3.88 -4.29
CA ASP A 115 -9.77 -3.53 -5.62
C ASP A 115 -10.92 -2.51 -5.51
N PRO A 116 -10.78 -1.29 -6.04
CA PRO A 116 -11.80 -0.25 -5.88
C PRO A 116 -13.07 -0.50 -6.70
N GLY A 117 -13.03 -1.41 -7.68
CA GLY A 117 -14.15 -1.78 -8.53
C GLY A 117 -15.01 -2.90 -7.96
N THR A 118 -14.39 -3.94 -7.40
CA THR A 118 -15.11 -5.07 -6.78
C THR A 118 -15.26 -4.94 -5.27
N GLN A 119 -14.44 -4.10 -4.62
CA GLN A 119 -14.32 -3.98 -3.17
C GLN A 119 -13.90 -5.30 -2.50
N GLU A 120 -13.17 -6.12 -3.24
CA GLU A 120 -12.59 -7.36 -2.74
C GLU A 120 -11.10 -7.13 -2.49
N CYS A 121 -10.59 -7.76 -1.43
CA CYS A 121 -9.15 -7.86 -1.25
C CYS A 121 -8.58 -8.70 -2.39
N VAL A 122 -7.50 -8.22 -2.98
CA VAL A 122 -6.77 -8.86 -4.08
C VAL A 122 -5.28 -8.88 -3.74
N GLU A 123 -4.52 -9.71 -4.44
CA GLU A 123 -3.07 -9.72 -4.27
C GLU A 123 -2.49 -8.39 -4.73
N ALA A 124 -1.57 -7.84 -3.94
CA ALA A 124 -0.89 -6.63 -4.32
C ALA A 124 0.06 -6.91 -5.50
N VAL A 125 0.05 -6.03 -6.49
CA VAL A 125 0.98 -6.09 -7.63
C VAL A 125 1.71 -4.74 -7.75
N PRO A 126 3.03 -4.68 -7.49
CA PRO A 126 3.87 -5.77 -7.01
C PRO A 126 3.57 -6.14 -5.55
N CYS A 127 3.74 -7.41 -5.17
CA CYS A 127 3.61 -7.82 -3.78
C CYS A 127 4.74 -7.20 -2.92
N GLY A 128 4.40 -6.72 -1.73
CA GLY A 128 5.31 -5.99 -0.85
C GLY A 128 6.01 -6.83 0.24
N GLY A 129 5.76 -8.15 0.27
CA GLY A 129 6.24 -9.02 1.34
C GLY A 129 5.48 -10.35 1.42
N PRO A 130 5.76 -11.18 2.44
CA PRO A 130 5.20 -12.52 2.57
C PRO A 130 3.67 -12.53 2.75
N ASP A 131 3.09 -11.44 3.27
CA ASP A 131 1.64 -11.32 3.48
C ASP A 131 0.91 -10.63 2.31
N GLY A 132 1.60 -10.36 1.20
CA GLY A 132 1.04 -9.69 0.00
C GLY A 132 0.37 -10.64 -1.00
N CYS A 133 0.37 -11.94 -0.70
CA CYS A 133 -0.14 -13.00 -1.56
C CYS A 133 -1.15 -13.86 -0.80
N PHE A 134 -2.13 -14.42 -1.52
CA PHE A 134 -3.11 -15.31 -0.90
C PHE A 134 -2.50 -16.63 -0.47
N ASP A 135 -3.19 -17.33 0.44
CA ASP A 135 -2.94 -18.73 0.80
C ASP A 135 -1.49 -19.09 1.16
N GLY A 136 -0.72 -18.11 1.64
CA GLY A 136 0.69 -18.30 2.00
C GLY A 136 1.63 -18.46 0.81
N ARG A 137 1.22 -18.01 -0.39
CA ARG A 137 2.09 -17.94 -1.57
C ARG A 137 3.28 -17.01 -1.33
N LEU A 138 4.36 -17.27 -2.05
CA LEU A 138 5.62 -16.57 -1.88
C LEU A 138 5.65 -15.32 -2.75
N CYS A 139 6.00 -14.19 -2.15
CA CYS A 139 6.33 -12.98 -2.91
C CYS A 139 7.78 -13.06 -3.41
N ILE A 140 7.97 -13.28 -4.71
CA ILE A 140 9.26 -13.40 -5.39
C ILE A 140 9.30 -12.34 -6.50
N GLU A 141 10.24 -11.41 -6.39
CA GLU A 141 10.42 -10.30 -7.37
C GLU A 141 9.14 -9.49 -7.64
N GLY A 142 8.28 -9.34 -6.62
CA GLY A 142 7.02 -8.60 -6.74
C GLY A 142 5.87 -9.41 -7.36
N ALA A 143 6.08 -10.68 -7.69
CA ALA A 143 5.07 -11.61 -8.15
C ALA A 143 4.79 -12.70 -7.11
N CYS A 144 3.50 -13.02 -6.95
CA CYS A 144 3.07 -14.10 -6.08
C CYS A 144 3.19 -15.45 -6.81
N GLN A 145 3.98 -16.37 -6.24
CA GLN A 145 4.24 -17.71 -6.77
C GLN A 145 3.87 -18.77 -5.74
N ASP A 146 3.35 -19.90 -6.23
CA ASP A 146 3.11 -21.06 -5.40
C ASP A 146 4.44 -21.66 -4.92
N PRO A 147 4.51 -22.13 -3.66
CA PRO A 147 5.70 -22.79 -3.16
C PRO A 147 5.91 -24.13 -3.89
N CYS A 148 7.14 -24.44 -4.25
CA CYS A 148 7.51 -25.72 -4.82
C CYS A 148 7.63 -26.80 -3.73
N ALA A 149 7.32 -28.04 -4.07
CA ALA A 149 7.57 -29.23 -3.25
C ALA A 149 8.66 -30.12 -3.85
N GLU A 150 8.78 -30.13 -5.19
CA GLU A 150 9.78 -30.86 -5.96
C GLU A 150 10.26 -30.02 -7.16
N ASP A 151 11.35 -30.45 -7.79
CA ASP A 151 11.98 -29.70 -8.89
C ASP A 151 11.04 -29.51 -10.09
N ASP A 152 10.15 -30.46 -10.33
CA ASP A 152 9.16 -30.41 -11.42
C ASP A 152 8.07 -29.33 -11.21
N ASP A 153 7.91 -28.81 -9.99
CA ASP A 153 7.02 -27.66 -9.73
C ASP A 153 7.64 -26.34 -10.22
N CYS A 154 8.96 -26.33 -10.47
CA CYS A 154 9.69 -25.15 -10.86
C CYS A 154 9.81 -25.03 -12.39
N PRO A 155 9.75 -23.80 -12.95
CA PRO A 155 9.86 -23.61 -14.38
C PRO A 155 11.31 -23.78 -14.87
N GLY A 156 11.51 -24.51 -15.97
CA GLY A 156 12.85 -24.75 -16.54
C GLY A 156 13.65 -25.78 -15.74
N ALA A 157 14.98 -25.67 -15.68
CA ALA A 157 15.83 -26.53 -14.84
C ALA A 157 16.06 -25.97 -13.43
N GLN A 158 15.12 -25.18 -12.92
CA GLN A 158 15.18 -24.69 -11.55
C GLN A 158 15.04 -25.85 -10.55
N THR A 159 15.76 -25.77 -9.44
CA THR A 159 15.67 -26.75 -8.35
C THR A 159 14.81 -26.19 -7.22
N CYS A 160 13.98 -27.03 -6.62
CA CYS A 160 13.16 -26.64 -5.49
C CYS A 160 13.98 -26.63 -4.19
N GLU A 161 14.09 -25.47 -3.55
CA GLU A 161 14.55 -25.35 -2.18
C GLU A 161 13.43 -25.73 -1.22
N VAL A 162 13.22 -27.04 -1.01
CA VAL A 162 12.10 -27.61 -0.23
C VAL A 162 11.94 -27.00 1.16
N GLU A 163 13.03 -26.53 1.79
CA GLU A 163 12.97 -25.85 3.10
C GLU A 163 12.26 -24.49 3.05
N THR A 164 12.35 -23.77 1.93
CA THR A 164 11.75 -22.43 1.74
C THR A 164 10.59 -22.43 0.75
N GLY A 165 10.40 -23.51 -0.02
CA GLY A 165 9.44 -23.61 -1.11
C GLY A 165 9.80 -22.74 -2.31
N ARG A 166 11.04 -22.25 -2.41
CA ARG A 166 11.48 -21.37 -3.51
C ARG A 166 12.14 -22.15 -4.62
N CYS A 167 11.79 -21.80 -5.85
CA CYS A 167 12.52 -22.25 -7.02
C CYS A 167 13.82 -21.46 -7.17
N ARG A 168 14.93 -22.17 -7.24
CA ARG A 168 16.27 -21.60 -7.40
C ARG A 168 16.80 -21.93 -8.78
N ALA A 169 17.22 -20.91 -9.52
CA ALA A 169 17.96 -21.11 -10.75
C ALA A 169 19.28 -21.86 -10.45
N PRO A 170 19.70 -22.79 -11.32
CA PRO A 170 20.99 -23.42 -11.19
C PRO A 170 22.12 -22.36 -11.14
N GLU A 171 23.22 -22.67 -10.45
CA GLU A 171 24.41 -21.79 -10.43
C GLU A 171 25.08 -21.85 -11.81
N GLY A 172 24.47 -21.14 -12.73
CA GLY A 172 24.78 -21.16 -14.15
C GLY A 172 24.00 -22.20 -14.94
N CYS A 173 24.34 -22.33 -16.21
CA CYS A 173 23.68 -23.20 -17.16
C CYS A 173 24.73 -24.04 -17.92
N VAL A 174 24.32 -25.21 -18.40
CA VAL A 174 25.10 -26.08 -19.29
C VAL A 174 24.54 -26.01 -20.71
N ASP A 175 23.21 -25.90 -20.84
CA ASP A 175 22.51 -25.71 -22.09
C ASP A 175 21.29 -24.78 -21.94
N ASP A 176 20.66 -24.44 -23.07
CA ASP A 176 19.55 -23.49 -23.12
C ASP A 176 18.33 -23.95 -22.29
N GLU A 177 18.16 -25.26 -22.05
CA GLU A 177 17.04 -25.81 -21.28
C GLU A 177 17.20 -25.51 -19.78
N ASP A 178 18.41 -25.17 -19.33
CA ASP A 178 18.69 -24.78 -17.96
C ASP A 178 18.19 -23.37 -17.62
N CYS A 179 17.94 -22.55 -18.64
CA CYS A 179 17.59 -21.16 -18.47
C CYS A 179 16.07 -20.94 -18.48
N PRO A 180 15.52 -20.15 -17.54
CA PRO A 180 14.08 -19.95 -17.49
C PRO A 180 13.58 -19.12 -18.68
N GLY A 181 12.37 -19.44 -19.14
CA GLY A 181 11.71 -18.71 -20.21
C GLY A 181 12.39 -18.84 -21.57
N ALA A 182 12.67 -17.69 -22.22
CA ALA A 182 13.31 -17.63 -23.54
C ALA A 182 14.81 -17.30 -23.46
N GLN A 183 15.42 -17.49 -22.30
CA GLN A 183 16.85 -17.26 -22.09
C GLN A 183 17.70 -18.38 -22.72
N ARG A 184 18.96 -18.08 -22.99
CA ARG A 184 19.95 -19.00 -23.54
C ARG A 184 21.17 -19.09 -22.66
N CYS A 185 21.83 -20.24 -22.70
CA CYS A 185 23.04 -20.45 -21.94
C CYS A 185 24.28 -19.93 -22.67
N VAL A 186 24.99 -18.96 -22.06
CA VAL A 186 26.19 -18.35 -22.63
C VAL A 186 27.28 -18.29 -21.57
N ASP A 187 28.39 -18.98 -21.83
CA ASP A 187 29.55 -19.03 -20.92
C ASP A 187 29.21 -19.45 -19.47
N GLY A 188 28.12 -20.20 -19.30
CA GLY A 188 27.63 -20.64 -18.01
C GLY A 188 26.60 -19.70 -17.38
N ASP A 189 26.18 -18.61 -18.03
CA ASP A 189 25.16 -17.68 -17.53
C ASP A 189 23.93 -17.62 -18.46
N CYS A 190 22.74 -17.48 -17.88
CA CYS A 190 21.51 -17.32 -18.63
C CYS A 190 21.36 -15.90 -19.17
N ALA A 191 21.61 -15.73 -20.48
CA ALA A 191 21.46 -14.47 -21.20
C ALA A 191 20.11 -14.41 -21.92
N ALA A 192 19.61 -13.20 -22.22
CA ALA A 192 18.39 -13.04 -23.01
C ALA A 192 18.58 -13.63 -24.42
N GLY A 193 17.77 -14.64 -24.75
CA GLY A 193 17.67 -15.19 -26.09
C GLY A 193 16.72 -14.37 -26.97
N CYS A 194 16.90 -14.48 -28.29
CA CYS A 194 16.06 -13.81 -29.28
C CYS A 194 15.90 -14.64 -30.56
N ALA A 195 14.86 -14.33 -31.33
CA ALA A 195 14.65 -14.78 -32.70
C ALA A 195 14.77 -13.60 -33.70
N GLU A 196 14.37 -12.41 -33.29
CA GLU A 196 14.48 -11.16 -34.06
C GLU A 196 14.91 -9.98 -33.17
N ASP A 197 15.37 -8.89 -33.79
CA ASP A 197 15.84 -7.69 -33.07
C ASP A 197 14.78 -7.11 -32.11
N ALA A 198 13.50 -7.32 -32.40
CA ALA A 198 12.38 -6.82 -31.59
C ALA A 198 12.21 -7.58 -30.25
N ASP A 199 12.75 -8.79 -30.13
CA ASP A 199 12.75 -9.54 -28.87
C ASP A 199 13.74 -8.94 -27.85
N CYS A 200 14.68 -8.13 -28.31
CA CYS A 200 15.75 -7.61 -27.50
C CYS A 200 15.39 -6.27 -26.84
N PRO A 201 15.77 -6.07 -25.56
CA PRO A 201 15.56 -4.80 -24.89
C PRO A 201 16.44 -3.72 -25.52
N GLY A 202 16.01 -2.46 -25.45
CA GLY A 202 16.88 -1.38 -25.88
C GLY A 202 16.95 -1.22 -27.40
N ALA A 203 18.16 -0.90 -27.87
CA ALA A 203 18.59 -0.90 -29.25
C ALA A 203 19.52 -2.09 -29.54
N GLN A 204 19.45 -3.13 -28.71
CA GLN A 204 20.18 -4.38 -28.89
C GLN A 204 19.69 -5.09 -30.16
N ARG A 205 20.53 -5.92 -30.76
CA ARG A 205 20.19 -6.68 -31.98
C ARG A 205 20.29 -8.17 -31.73
N CYS A 206 19.44 -8.94 -32.39
CA CYS A 206 19.52 -10.38 -32.34
C CYS A 206 20.66 -10.88 -33.23
N VAL A 207 21.74 -11.33 -32.61
CA VAL A 207 22.91 -11.89 -33.28
C VAL A 207 23.12 -13.30 -32.78
N ASP A 208 23.04 -14.29 -33.69
CA ASP A 208 23.17 -15.72 -33.38
C ASP A 208 22.24 -16.18 -32.23
N GLY A 209 21.05 -15.57 -32.14
CA GLY A 209 20.06 -15.90 -31.12
C GLY A 209 20.28 -15.24 -29.75
N LEU A 210 21.23 -14.30 -29.65
CA LEU A 210 21.50 -13.54 -28.43
C LEU A 210 21.36 -12.04 -28.68
N CYS A 211 20.82 -11.32 -27.69
CA CYS A 211 20.62 -9.87 -27.81
C CYS A 211 21.93 -9.12 -27.63
N ASP A 212 22.61 -8.72 -28.70
CA ASP A 212 23.91 -8.02 -28.71
C ASP A 212 23.81 -6.51 -28.52
N GLU A 213 24.70 -5.98 -27.68
CA GLU A 213 24.70 -4.55 -27.35
C GLU A 213 25.19 -3.71 -28.53
N PRO A 214 24.62 -2.52 -28.76
CA PRO A 214 25.10 -1.63 -29.79
C PRO A 214 26.46 -1.06 -29.39
N ALA A 215 27.31 -0.75 -30.39
CA ALA A 215 28.60 -0.11 -30.16
C ALA A 215 28.50 1.27 -29.48
N ILE A 216 27.34 1.93 -29.59
CA ILE A 216 27.01 3.18 -28.90
C ILE A 216 25.64 3.01 -28.28
N CYS A 217 25.55 3.14 -26.96
CA CYS A 217 24.29 3.13 -26.25
C CYS A 217 23.68 4.53 -26.21
N ASN A 218 22.36 4.62 -26.04
CA ASN A 218 21.66 5.89 -25.77
C ASN A 218 20.86 5.84 -24.46
N ARG A 219 20.52 4.63 -23.99
CA ARG A 219 19.79 4.37 -22.75
C ARG A 219 20.34 3.13 -22.07
N ASP A 220 20.08 3.00 -20.78
CA ASP A 220 20.59 1.90 -19.95
C ASP A 220 20.07 0.54 -20.44
N LEU A 221 18.85 0.48 -20.97
CA LEU A 221 18.29 -0.72 -21.62
C LEU A 221 19.09 -1.20 -22.85
N ASP A 222 19.91 -0.35 -23.46
CA ASP A 222 20.76 -0.75 -24.59
C ASP A 222 21.96 -1.59 -24.12
N CYS A 223 22.29 -1.53 -22.82
CA CYS A 223 23.41 -2.22 -22.22
C CYS A 223 22.97 -3.56 -21.62
N ARG A 224 23.78 -4.60 -21.83
CA ARG A 224 23.54 -5.93 -21.24
C ARG A 224 23.79 -5.93 -19.73
N ALA A 225 23.19 -6.90 -19.04
CA ALA A 225 23.43 -7.21 -17.63
C ALA A 225 23.20 -6.01 -16.68
N GLY A 226 22.20 -5.17 -16.97
CA GLY A 226 21.83 -4.05 -16.10
C GLY A 226 22.88 -2.93 -16.02
N ARG A 227 23.83 -2.90 -16.96
CA ARG A 227 24.84 -1.84 -17.09
C ARG A 227 24.21 -0.51 -17.49
N ILE A 228 24.93 0.57 -17.24
CA ILE A 228 24.48 1.94 -17.49
C ILE A 228 25.11 2.47 -18.75
N CYS A 229 24.30 3.18 -19.53
CA CYS A 229 24.76 3.96 -20.65
C CYS A 229 25.21 5.36 -20.20
N ALA A 230 26.52 5.57 -20.23
CA ALA A 230 27.16 6.86 -19.94
C ALA A 230 28.05 7.28 -21.10
N ASP A 231 27.83 8.47 -21.64
CA ASP A 231 28.58 9.04 -22.76
C ASP A 231 28.69 8.10 -24.00
N GLY A 232 27.64 7.32 -24.24
CA GLY A 232 27.58 6.37 -25.34
C GLY A 232 28.30 5.04 -25.09
N VAL A 233 28.79 4.82 -23.87
CA VAL A 233 29.51 3.61 -23.47
C VAL A 233 28.76 2.89 -22.34
N CYS A 234 28.62 1.57 -22.47
CA CYS A 234 28.06 0.72 -21.43
C CYS A 234 29.09 0.44 -20.33
N GLY A 235 28.85 0.95 -19.13
CA GLY A 235 29.68 0.76 -17.94
C GLY A 235 28.92 0.08 -16.80
N PRO A 236 29.61 -0.43 -15.77
CA PRO A 236 28.94 -0.95 -14.58
C PRO A 236 28.10 0.14 -13.90
N SER A 237 27.00 -0.25 -13.27
CA SER A 237 26.35 0.60 -12.28
C SER A 237 27.23 0.69 -11.04
N CYS A 238 27.32 1.87 -10.43
CA CYS A 238 27.88 1.97 -9.09
C CYS A 238 26.79 1.56 -8.10
N LEU A 239 27.09 0.65 -7.18
CA LEU A 239 26.21 0.31 -6.07
C LEU A 239 26.88 0.62 -4.73
N ASP A 240 28.22 0.52 -4.65
CA ASP A 240 28.93 0.57 -3.36
C ASP A 240 30.32 1.26 -3.46
N GLU A 241 30.41 2.44 -4.12
CA GLU A 241 31.61 3.32 -4.21
C GLU A 241 32.58 3.10 -5.40
N ASP A 242 32.22 2.33 -6.43
CA ASP A 242 33.06 2.07 -7.63
C ASP A 242 33.29 3.26 -8.59
N CYS A 243 33.01 4.48 -8.15
CA CYS A 243 33.12 5.65 -9.02
C CYS A 243 34.57 6.12 -9.16
N PRO A 244 35.08 6.29 -10.39
CA PRO A 244 36.43 6.78 -10.60
C PRO A 244 36.58 8.23 -10.15
N GLY A 245 37.61 8.50 -9.34
CA GLY A 245 37.94 9.84 -8.85
C GLY A 245 37.09 10.26 -7.65
N ASP A 246 36.62 11.52 -7.64
CA ASP A 246 35.81 12.10 -6.57
C ASP A 246 34.29 12.01 -6.85
N LEU A 247 33.89 11.31 -7.92
CA LEU A 247 32.49 11.16 -8.31
C LEU A 247 31.76 10.30 -7.28
N GLN A 248 30.51 10.66 -6.97
CA GLN A 248 29.69 9.90 -6.03
C GLN A 248 28.65 9.08 -6.78
N CYS A 249 28.30 7.94 -6.18
CA CYS A 249 27.23 7.13 -6.71
C CYS A 249 25.87 7.76 -6.40
N GLN A 250 25.11 8.10 -7.44
CA GLN A 250 23.72 8.49 -7.29
C GLN A 250 22.86 7.24 -7.06
N GLY A 251 22.46 7.00 -5.81
CA GLY A 251 21.71 5.80 -5.43
C GLY A 251 20.42 5.55 -6.21
N GLU A 252 19.77 6.59 -6.73
CA GLU A 252 18.53 6.43 -7.53
C GLU A 252 18.79 6.04 -8.99
N THR A 253 19.98 6.36 -9.53
CA THR A 253 20.29 6.15 -10.96
C THR A 253 21.42 5.16 -11.19
N GLY A 254 22.16 4.79 -10.14
CA GLY A 254 23.37 3.96 -10.22
C GLY A 254 24.52 4.64 -10.97
N ARG A 255 24.46 5.96 -11.22
CA ARG A 255 25.43 6.72 -12.01
C ARG A 255 26.46 7.42 -11.14
N CYS A 256 27.70 7.44 -11.60
CA CYS A 256 28.75 8.28 -11.04
C CYS A 256 28.59 9.72 -11.51
N ALA A 257 28.45 10.67 -10.59
CA ALA A 257 28.25 12.10 -10.89
C ALA A 257 28.90 13.02 -9.86
#